data_AF-A0A062I343-F1
#
_entry.id   AF-A0A062I343-F1
#
_cell.length_a   1.000
_cell.length_b   1.000
_cell.length_c   1.000
_cell.angle_alpha   90.00
_cell.angle_beta   90.00
_cell.angle_gamma   90.00
#
_symmetry.space_group_name_H-M   'P 1'
#
loop_
_entity.id
_entity.type
_entity.pdbx_description
1 polymer ?
#
loop_
_entity_poly.entity_id
_entity_poly.type
_entity_poly.pdbx_seq_one_letter_code
_entity_poly.pdbx_strand_id
1 'polypeptide(L)'
;KDQPKQNLDYALAGRRDYKQLYSQAKDRLEKELKKNAWLNSYASNTERRSHAQERLKHLDMLIAEQETLEKNFKLGKYTFIKRNSYSDDVIREWIENDEDFIKEFIQA
;
A
#
# COMPACT_ATOMS: atom_id res chain seq x y z
N LYS A 1 -20.35 1.38 -19.98
CA LYS A 1 -18.89 1.49 -19.74
C LYS A 1 -18.44 0.19 -19.10
N ASP A 2 -17.25 -0.32 -19.45
CA ASP A 2 -16.69 -1.53 -18.84
C ASP A 2 -16.21 -1.21 -17.41
N GLN A 3 -17.14 -1.29 -16.46
CA GLN A 3 -16.91 -0.95 -15.05
C GLN A 3 -15.77 -1.78 -14.43
N PRO A 4 -15.66 -3.11 -14.68
CA PRO A 4 -14.53 -3.94 -14.25
C PRO A 4 -13.17 -3.38 -14.65
N LYS A 5 -13.04 -2.98 -15.92
CA LYS A 5 -11.80 -2.39 -16.44
C LYS A 5 -11.48 -1.07 -15.74
N GLN A 6 -12.50 -0.22 -15.56
CA GLN A 6 -12.32 1.06 -14.89
C GLN A 6 -11.91 0.90 -13.41
N ASN A 7 -12.49 -0.06 -12.70
CA ASN A 7 -12.12 -0.38 -11.31
C ASN A 7 -10.66 -0.85 -11.22
N LEU A 8 -10.23 -1.72 -12.15
CA LEU A 8 -8.85 -2.19 -12.22
C LEU A 8 -7.88 -1.04 -12.50
N ASP A 9 -8.21 -0.18 -13.46
CA ASP A 9 -7.39 0.99 -13.80
C ASP A 9 -7.23 1.92 -12.59
N TYR A 10 -8.30 2.19 -11.83
CA TYR A 10 -8.22 2.98 -10.60
C TYR A 10 -7.40 2.31 -9.49
N ALA A 11 -7.57 1.00 -9.27
CA ALA A 11 -6.80 0.26 -8.28
C ALA A 11 -5.29 0.31 -8.59
N LEU A 12 -4.94 0.11 -9.86
CA LEU A 12 -3.55 0.19 -10.33
C LEU A 12 -2.99 1.62 -10.24
N ALA A 13 -3.77 2.63 -10.63
CA ALA A 13 -3.36 4.03 -10.53
C ALA A 13 -3.08 4.43 -9.08
N GLY A 14 -4.02 4.18 -8.16
CA GLY A 14 -3.84 4.53 -6.75
C GLY A 14 -2.63 3.85 -6.10
N ARG A 15 -2.27 2.63 -6.53
CA ARG A 15 -1.08 1.92 -6.03
C ARG A 15 0.22 2.51 -6.57
N ARG A 16 0.24 2.98 -7.82
CA ARG A 16 1.39 3.72 -8.37
C ARG A 16 1.59 5.04 -7.63
N ASP A 17 0.50 5.78 -7.40
CA ASP A 17 0.54 7.06 -6.69
C ASP A 17 1.03 6.87 -5.24
N TYR A 18 0.52 5.83 -4.55
CA TYR A 18 0.99 5.46 -3.22
C TYR A 18 2.50 5.16 -3.22
N LYS A 19 2.97 4.26 -4.10
CA LYS A 19 4.40 3.94 -4.18
C LYS A 19 5.25 5.17 -4.44
N GLN A 20 4.83 6.04 -5.35
CA GLN A 20 5.55 7.27 -5.66
C GLN A 20 5.67 8.17 -4.43
N LEU A 21 4.57 8.39 -3.70
CA LEU A 21 4.54 9.23 -2.51
C LEU A 21 5.46 8.70 -1.41
N TYR A 22 5.39 7.39 -1.14
CA TYR A 22 6.19 6.76 -0.08
C TYR A 22 7.67 6.61 -0.47
N SER A 23 7.99 6.37 -1.75
CA SER A 23 9.38 6.43 -2.24
C SER A 23 9.96 7.83 -2.11
N GLN A 24 9.19 8.88 -2.42
CA GLN A 24 9.65 10.26 -2.20
C GLN A 24 9.87 10.58 -0.72
N ALA A 25 9.01 10.09 0.17
CA ALA A 25 9.19 10.24 1.61
C ALA A 25 10.46 9.52 2.10
N LYS A 26 10.71 8.31 1.60
CA LYS A 26 11.93 7.53 1.87
C LYS A 26 13.18 8.29 1.42
N ASP A 27 13.20 8.74 0.16
CA ASP A 27 14.32 9.51 -0.41
C ASP A 27 14.63 10.76 0.40
N ARG A 28 13.60 11.48 0.87
CA ARG A 28 13.78 12.67 1.72
C ARG A 28 14.41 12.28 3.05
N LEU A 29 13.92 11.23 3.71
CA LEU A 29 14.47 10.76 4.98
C LEU A 29 15.93 10.30 4.84
N GLU A 30 16.25 9.55 3.80
CA GLU A 30 17.64 9.12 3.52
C GLU A 30 18.57 10.31 3.26
N LYS A 31 18.13 11.30 2.47
CA LYS A 31 18.91 12.52 2.22
C LYS A 31 19.15 13.31 3.49
N GLU A 32 18.12 13.46 4.34
CA GLU A 32 18.27 14.17 5.60
C GLU A 32 19.19 13.43 6.57
N LEU A 33 19.13 12.10 6.65
CA LEU A 33 20.07 11.31 7.44
C LEU A 33 21.52 11.43 6.95
N LYS A 34 21.73 11.49 5.63
CA LYS A 34 23.05 11.70 5.03
C LYS A 34 23.60 13.10 5.32
N LYS A 35 22.77 14.14 5.20
CA LYS A 35 23.17 15.54 5.49
C LYS A 35 23.46 15.77 6.97
N ASN A 36 22.72 15.11 7.85
CA ASN A 36 22.86 15.24 9.29
C ASN A 36 23.80 14.18 9.85
N ALA A 37 25.01 14.06 9.30
CA ALA A 37 26.00 13.07 9.71
C ALA A 37 26.36 13.15 11.22
N TRP A 38 26.19 14.32 11.84
CA TRP A 38 26.33 14.52 13.29
C TRP A 38 25.39 13.63 14.13
N LEU A 39 24.26 13.17 13.56
CA LEU A 39 23.39 12.18 14.18
C LEU A 39 24.14 10.86 14.45
N ASN A 40 25.15 10.54 13.63
CA ASN A 40 25.98 9.36 13.80
C ASN A 40 27.19 9.59 14.73
N SER A 41 27.53 10.86 15.00
CA SER A 41 28.74 11.23 15.72
C SER A 41 28.59 11.22 17.26
N TYR A 42 27.36 11.31 17.79
CA TYR A 42 27.12 11.39 19.23
C TYR A 42 26.26 10.23 19.75
N ALA A 43 26.70 9.60 20.84
CA ALA A 43 25.97 8.50 21.49
C ALA A 43 24.56 8.91 21.97
N SER A 44 24.36 10.19 22.31
CA SER A 44 23.05 10.74 22.70
C SER A 44 22.00 10.70 21.57
N ASN A 45 22.41 10.49 20.32
CA ASN A 45 21.50 10.41 19.16
C ASN A 45 21.07 8.96 18.83
N THR A 46 21.42 7.97 19.67
CA THR A 46 21.14 6.56 19.40
C THR A 46 19.65 6.27 19.19
N GLU A 47 18.78 6.80 20.06
CA GLU A 47 17.33 6.63 19.93
C GLU A 47 16.80 7.28 18.62
N ARG A 48 17.27 8.48 18.29
CA ARG A 48 16.90 9.19 17.06
C ARG A 48 17.30 8.41 15.81
N ARG A 49 18.48 7.79 15.81
CA ARG A 49 18.95 6.91 14.73
C ARG A 49 18.09 5.67 14.60
N SER A 50 17.77 5.04 15.73
CA SER A 50 16.91 3.85 15.77
C SER A 50 15.54 4.15 15.15
N HIS A 51 14.88 5.23 15.57
CA HIS A 51 13.59 5.63 15.00
C HIS A 51 13.65 5.97 13.52
N ALA A 52 14.74 6.60 13.06
CA ALA A 52 14.88 6.92 11.64
C ALA A 52 15.08 5.67 10.79
N GLN A 53 15.86 4.69 11.27
CA GLN A 53 16.03 3.40 10.62
C GLN A 53 14.74 2.59 10.60
N GLU A 54 14.00 2.58 11.70
CA GLU A 54 12.69 1.94 11.80
C GLU A 54 11.69 2.55 10.80
N ARG A 55 11.65 3.88 10.68
CA ARG A 55 10.83 4.56 9.68
C ARG A 55 11.23 4.20 8.26
N LEU A 56 12.53 4.16 7.93
CA LEU A 56 12.98 3.72 6.61
C LEU A 56 12.52 2.30 6.29
N LYS A 57 12.70 1.37 7.24
CA LYS A 57 12.24 -0.02 7.11
C LYS A 57 10.73 -0.09 6.90
N HIS A 58 9.96 0.70 7.64
CA HIS A 58 8.51 0.73 7.51
C HIS A 58 8.07 1.27 6.14
N LEU A 59 8.73 2.33 5.63
CA LEU A 59 8.48 2.83 4.28
C LEU A 59 8.77 1.77 3.22
N ASP A 60 9.85 1.00 3.36
CA ASP A 60 10.17 -0.11 2.47
C ASP A 60 9.11 -1.22 2.48
N MET A 61 8.61 -1.57 3.67
CA MET A 61 7.53 -2.55 3.81
C MET A 61 6.26 -2.08 3.09
N LEU A 62 5.84 -0.83 3.31
CA LEU A 62 4.64 -0.27 2.68
C LEU A 62 4.75 -0.23 1.14
N ILE A 63 5.93 0.11 0.61
CA ILE A 63 6.18 0.09 -0.84
C ILE A 63 6.08 -1.34 -1.39
N ALA A 64 6.73 -2.31 -0.73
CA ALA A 64 6.73 -3.71 -1.14
C ALA A 64 5.33 -4.36 -1.07
N GLU A 65 4.53 -3.99 -0.07
CA GLU A 65 3.12 -4.39 0.01
C GLU A 65 2.34 -3.90 -1.21
N GLN A 66 2.51 -2.63 -1.62
CA GLN A 66 1.83 -2.13 -2.81
C GLN A 66 2.29 -2.82 -4.11
N GLU A 67 3.56 -3.21 -4.22
CA GLU A 67 4.04 -4.01 -5.37
C GLU A 67 3.39 -5.40 -5.41
N THR A 68 3.23 -6.02 -4.23
CA THR A 68 2.55 -7.31 -4.09
C THR A 68 1.08 -7.20 -4.48
N LEU A 69 0.39 -6.16 -4.01
CA LEU A 69 -1.00 -5.88 -4.37
C LEU A 69 -1.15 -5.61 -5.87
N GLU A 70 -0.27 -4.80 -6.47
CA GLU A 70 -0.29 -4.52 -7.91
C GLU A 70 -0.14 -5.83 -8.73
N LYS A 71 0.78 -6.71 -8.32
CA LYS A 71 0.95 -8.03 -8.94
C LYS A 71 -0.31 -8.88 -8.80
N ASN A 72 -0.91 -8.92 -7.62
CA ASN A 72 -2.13 -9.70 -7.37
C ASN A 72 -3.32 -9.18 -8.19
N PHE A 73 -3.48 -7.86 -8.36
CA PHE A 73 -4.49 -7.27 -9.24
C PHE A 73 -4.29 -7.67 -10.70
N LYS A 74 -3.06 -7.62 -11.22
CA LYS A 74 -2.74 -8.06 -12.59
C LYS A 74 -2.98 -9.55 -12.82
N LEU A 75 -2.81 -10.37 -11.79
CA LEU A 75 -3.12 -11.80 -11.80
C LEU A 75 -4.62 -12.09 -11.65
N GLY A 76 -5.46 -11.07 -11.45
CA GLY A 76 -6.91 -11.22 -11.30
C GLY A 76 -7.32 -11.94 -10.02
N LYS A 77 -6.48 -11.90 -8.96
CA LYS A 77 -6.74 -12.54 -7.66
C LYS A 77 -7.85 -11.89 -6.84
N TYR A 78 -8.31 -10.71 -7.25
CA TYR A 78 -9.34 -9.95 -6.55
C TYR A 78 -10.60 -9.91 -7.41
N THR A 79 -11.56 -10.75 -7.05
CA THR A 79 -12.80 -10.94 -7.81
C THR A 79 -13.74 -9.73 -7.67
N PHE A 80 -13.65 -9.00 -6.55
CA PHE A 80 -14.46 -7.80 -6.29
C PHE A 80 -14.22 -6.66 -7.29
N ILE A 81 -13.04 -6.59 -7.93
CA ILE A 81 -12.75 -5.58 -8.95
C ILE A 81 -13.59 -5.78 -10.20
N LYS A 82 -13.99 -7.02 -10.48
CA LYS A 82 -14.76 -7.38 -11.69
C LYS A 82 -16.26 -7.08 -11.56
N ARG A 83 -16.68 -6.40 -10.49
CA ARG A 83 -18.10 -6.15 -10.19
C ARG A 83 -18.59 -4.84 -10.80
N ASN A 84 -19.86 -4.83 -11.17
CA ASN A 84 -20.48 -3.75 -11.96
C ASN A 84 -21.18 -2.66 -11.12
N SER A 85 -21.41 -2.89 -9.82
CA SER A 85 -22.10 -1.98 -8.90
C SER A 85 -21.51 -2.10 -7.50
N TYR A 86 -21.49 -1.02 -6.73
CA TYR A 86 -21.06 -0.96 -5.32
C TYR A 86 -22.10 -0.24 -4.45
N SER A 87 -23.40 -0.38 -4.75
CA SER A 87 -24.46 0.15 -3.87
C SER A 87 -24.47 -0.57 -2.52
N ASP A 88 -24.97 0.07 -1.48
CA ASP A 88 -25.02 -0.51 -0.12
C ASP A 88 -25.72 -1.88 -0.10
N ASP A 89 -26.82 -2.03 -0.83
CA ASP A 89 -27.53 -3.31 -0.95
C ASP A 89 -26.66 -4.40 -1.59
N VAL A 90 -25.90 -4.03 -2.61
CA VAL A 90 -25.02 -4.93 -3.35
C VAL A 90 -23.81 -5.32 -2.49
N ILE A 91 -23.23 -4.37 -1.74
CA ILE A 91 -22.14 -4.64 -0.81
C ILE A 91 -22.62 -5.54 0.33
N ARG A 92 -23.81 -5.26 0.89
CA ARG A 92 -24.39 -6.07 1.96
C ARG A 92 -24.67 -7.50 1.48
N GLU A 93 -25.25 -7.66 0.29
CA GLU A 93 -25.47 -8.96 -0.34
C GLU A 93 -24.16 -9.73 -0.50
N TRP A 94 -23.05 -9.07 -0.84
CA TRP A 94 -21.74 -9.72 -0.95
C TRP A 94 -21.15 -10.14 0.39
N ILE A 95 -21.24 -9.28 1.40
CA ILE A 95 -20.78 -9.62 2.76
C ILE A 95 -21.55 -10.82 3.30
N GLU A 96 -22.83 -10.95 2.95
CA GLU A 96 -23.69 -12.03 3.44
C GLU A 96 -23.57 -13.33 2.64
N ASN A 97 -23.26 -13.26 1.33
CA ASN A 97 -23.41 -14.40 0.43
C ASN A 97 -22.18 -14.75 -0.42
N ASP A 98 -21.09 -13.97 -0.38
CA ASP A 98 -19.90 -14.20 -1.22
C ASP A 98 -18.70 -14.63 -0.36
N GLU A 99 -18.51 -15.95 -0.21
CA GLU A 99 -17.42 -16.53 0.59
C GLU A 99 -16.03 -16.10 0.10
N ASP A 100 -15.86 -15.91 -1.20
CA ASP A 100 -14.57 -15.49 -1.78
C ASP A 100 -14.30 -14.02 -1.44
N PHE A 101 -15.33 -13.15 -1.48
CA PHE A 101 -15.23 -11.78 -1.01
C PHE A 101 -14.86 -11.70 0.49
N ILE A 102 -15.51 -12.52 1.34
CA ILE A 102 -15.20 -12.57 2.78
C ILE A 102 -13.74 -12.99 3.02
N LYS A 103 -13.26 -14.01 2.30
CA LYS A 103 -11.86 -14.47 2.39
C LYS A 103 -10.88 -13.41 1.89
N GLU A 104 -11.21 -12.72 0.80
CA GLU A 104 -10.38 -11.67 0.20
C GLU A 104 -10.34 -10.38 1.04
N PHE A 105 -11.41 -10.04 1.78
CA PHE A 105 -11.58 -8.72 2.41
C PHE A 105 -11.53 -8.70 3.94
N ILE A 106 -12.02 -9.76 4.61
CA ILE A 106 -12.11 -9.83 6.08
C ILE A 106 -10.98 -10.67 6.69
N GLN A 107 -10.48 -11.67 5.95
CA GLN A 107 -9.46 -12.62 6.44
C GLN A 107 -8.07 -12.41 5.83
N ALA A 108 -7.88 -11.39 4.99
CA ALA A 108 -6.57 -10.97 4.46
C ALA A 108 -5.82 -10.09 5.47
#